data_AF-A0A973AJ95-F1
#
_entry.id   AF-A0A973AJ95-F1
#
_cell.length_a   1.000
_cell.length_b   1.000
_cell.length_c   1.000
_cell.angle_alpha   90.00
_cell.angle_beta   90.00
_cell.angle_gamma   90.00
#
_symmetry.space_group_name_H-M   'P 1'
#
loop_
_entity.id
_entity.type
_entity.pdbx_description
1 polymer ?
#
loop_
_entity_poly.entity_id
_entity_poly.type
_entity_poly.pdbx_seq_one_letter_code
_entity_poly.pdbx_strand_id
1 'polypeptide(L)'
;MCSWCYAFAPEMERLREAAGDIPVSVLTGGLRFETEPMNDSRKTALRGHWSQIQEQTGRPFSYELLGANDFCYDTEPACRAVVTVRDLPDKTDSDDTSLDYFHALQSAFYADSRYINLASVAASVATHFGVTEQSFVGSFESDATKTHTANDFRQVRSMGVQGFPTVFLQTDDQFFVLTIGYQKYEDLARPLETWLRTGKL
;
A
#
# COMPACT_ATOMS: atom_id res chain seq x y z
N MET A 1 4.25 -2.89 -2.80
CA MET A 1 4.40 -3.94 -3.83
C MET A 1 4.06 -5.33 -3.27
N CYS A 2 2.93 -5.46 -2.57
CA CYS A 2 2.30 -6.73 -2.22
C CYS A 2 1.12 -6.96 -3.17
N SER A 3 1.14 -8.06 -3.93
CA SER A 3 0.13 -8.32 -4.96
C SER A 3 -1.25 -8.60 -4.36
N TRP A 4 -1.31 -9.20 -3.17
CA TRP A 4 -2.57 -9.37 -2.44
C TRP A 4 -3.11 -8.06 -1.86
N CYS A 5 -2.27 -7.09 -1.52
CA CYS A 5 -2.76 -5.74 -1.16
C CYS A 5 -3.35 -5.03 -2.38
N TYR A 6 -2.75 -5.20 -3.56
CA TYR A 6 -3.29 -4.64 -4.80
C TYR A 6 -4.61 -5.30 -5.22
N ALA A 7 -4.71 -6.61 -4.99
CA ALA A 7 -5.93 -7.37 -5.14
C ALA A 7 -7.05 -6.88 -4.21
N PHE A 8 -6.69 -6.52 -2.98
CA PHE A 8 -7.61 -6.11 -1.93
C PHE A 8 -8.12 -4.67 -2.08
N ALA A 9 -7.50 -3.84 -2.93
CA ALA A 9 -7.87 -2.43 -3.07
C ALA A 9 -9.38 -2.18 -3.25
N PRO A 10 -10.12 -2.92 -4.13
CA PRO A 10 -11.57 -2.74 -4.25
C PRO A 10 -12.36 -3.09 -2.98
N GLU A 11 -11.92 -4.11 -2.24
CA GLU A 11 -12.58 -4.50 -0.98
C GLU A 11 -12.30 -3.47 0.12
N MET A 12 -11.08 -2.90 0.15
CA MET A 12 -10.74 -1.81 1.06
C MET A 12 -11.57 -0.55 0.77
N GLU A 13 -11.87 -0.26 -0.49
CA GLU A 13 -12.77 0.85 -0.83
C GLU A 13 -14.19 0.64 -0.31
N ARG A 14 -14.72 -0.58 -0.48
CA ARG A 14 -16.03 -0.92 0.09
C ARG A 14 -16.05 -0.84 1.61
N LEU A 15 -14.94 -1.21 2.28
CA LEU A 15 -14.78 -1.04 3.72
C LEU A 15 -14.76 0.44 4.12
N ARG A 16 -14.03 1.28 3.38
CA ARG A 16 -14.00 2.74 3.61
C ARG A 16 -15.41 3.34 3.45
N GLU A 17 -16.10 3.02 2.37
CA GLU A 17 -17.48 3.48 2.12
C GLU A 17 -18.43 3.06 3.24
N ALA A 18 -18.32 1.81 3.72
CA ALA A 18 -19.16 1.30 4.81
C ALA A 18 -18.81 1.90 6.18
N ALA A 19 -17.56 2.32 6.39
CA ALA A 19 -17.11 2.96 7.63
C ALA A 19 -17.54 4.43 7.75
N GLY A 20 -17.93 5.08 6.65
CA GLY A 20 -18.39 6.47 6.64
C GLY A 20 -17.24 7.45 6.90
N ASP A 21 -17.43 8.35 7.87
CA ASP A 21 -16.47 9.44 8.17
C ASP A 21 -15.25 8.99 9.00
N ILE A 22 -15.06 7.68 9.20
CA ILE A 22 -13.93 7.16 9.96
C ILE A 22 -12.67 7.26 9.09
N PRO A 23 -11.63 8.00 9.52
CA PRO A 23 -10.44 8.21 8.71
C PRO A 23 -9.66 6.91 8.50
N VAL A 24 -9.12 6.73 7.29
CA VAL A 24 -8.28 5.57 6.97
C VAL A 24 -6.82 6.00 6.81
N SER A 25 -5.95 5.39 7.62
CA SER A 25 -4.50 5.61 7.55
C SER A 25 -3.78 4.36 7.04
N VAL A 26 -2.79 4.56 6.17
CA VAL A 26 -1.91 3.49 5.67
C VAL A 26 -0.61 3.46 6.48
N LEU A 27 -0.36 2.34 7.15
CA LEU A 27 0.94 1.99 7.72
C LEU A 27 1.70 1.05 6.80
N THR A 28 2.92 1.42 6.44
CA THR A 28 3.74 0.62 5.53
C THR A 28 4.51 -0.48 6.25
N GLY A 29 4.71 -1.63 5.59
CA GLY A 29 5.21 -2.84 6.25
C GLY A 29 6.64 -3.28 5.90
N GLY A 30 7.20 -2.80 4.79
CA GLY A 30 8.55 -3.18 4.35
C GLY A 30 8.66 -4.67 3.99
N LEU A 31 8.03 -5.09 2.90
CA LEU A 31 7.89 -6.51 2.55
C LEU A 31 9.21 -7.15 2.08
N ARG A 32 10.00 -6.41 1.31
CA ARG A 32 11.31 -6.86 0.76
C ARG A 32 12.28 -5.69 0.69
N PHE A 33 13.56 -6.00 0.86
CA PHE A 33 14.69 -5.06 0.86
C PHE A 33 15.80 -5.61 -0.05
N GLU A 34 15.44 -5.89 -1.30
CA GLU A 34 16.38 -6.43 -2.28
C GLU A 34 17.34 -5.34 -2.74
N THR A 35 18.61 -5.67 -2.93
CA THR A 35 19.62 -4.72 -3.46
C THR A 35 20.10 -5.10 -4.86
N GLU A 36 19.76 -6.29 -5.33
CA GLU A 36 20.22 -6.85 -6.59
C GLU A 36 19.05 -7.05 -7.57
N PRO A 37 19.31 -6.95 -8.89
CA PRO A 37 18.31 -7.26 -9.91
C PRO A 37 17.74 -8.67 -9.77
N MET A 38 16.45 -8.82 -10.08
CA MET A 38 15.76 -10.10 -9.99
C MET A 38 16.23 -11.08 -11.07
N ASN A 39 16.60 -12.30 -10.66
CA ASN A 39 16.92 -13.39 -11.59
C ASN A 39 15.68 -13.98 -12.29
N ASP A 40 15.89 -14.71 -13.37
CA ASP A 40 14.82 -15.25 -14.23
C ASP A 40 13.88 -16.24 -13.52
N SER A 41 14.41 -17.03 -12.58
CA SER A 41 13.60 -17.96 -11.79
C SER A 41 12.60 -17.20 -10.91
N ARG A 42 13.06 -16.15 -10.22
CA ARG A 42 12.21 -15.28 -9.41
C ARG A 42 11.20 -14.51 -10.27
N LYS A 43 11.61 -14.00 -11.45
CA LYS A 43 10.70 -13.34 -12.41
C LYS A 43 9.59 -14.28 -12.86
N THR A 44 9.94 -15.54 -13.16
CA THR A 44 8.97 -16.58 -13.57
C THR A 44 7.99 -16.91 -12.44
N ALA A 45 8.50 -17.13 -11.22
CA ALA A 45 7.65 -17.39 -10.06
C ALA A 45 6.69 -16.23 -9.78
N LEU A 46 7.19 -15.00 -9.86
CA LEU A 46 6.38 -13.80 -9.62
C LEU A 46 5.32 -13.59 -10.71
N ARG A 47 5.66 -13.83 -11.97
CA ARG A 47 4.69 -13.84 -13.08
C ARG A 47 3.56 -14.83 -12.82
N GLY A 48 3.89 -16.07 -12.46
CA GLY A 48 2.89 -17.09 -12.14
C GLY A 48 1.98 -16.67 -10.97
N HIS A 49 2.56 -16.09 -9.92
CA HIS A 49 1.80 -15.58 -8.79
C HIS A 49 0.84 -14.44 -9.17
N TRP A 50 1.30 -13.49 -9.98
CA TRP A 50 0.46 -12.38 -10.48
C TRP A 50 -0.66 -12.87 -11.38
N SER A 51 -0.38 -13.84 -12.27
CA SER A 51 -1.40 -14.42 -13.15
C SER A 51 -2.50 -15.14 -12.36
N GLN A 52 -2.15 -15.86 -11.29
CA GLN A 52 -3.14 -16.48 -10.41
C GLN A 52 -4.02 -15.44 -9.72
N ILE A 53 -3.45 -14.34 -9.25
CA ILE A 53 -4.22 -13.25 -8.62
C ILE A 53 -5.12 -12.57 -9.65
N GLN A 54 -4.62 -12.32 -10.86
CA GLN A 54 -5.41 -11.77 -11.96
C GLN A 54 -6.62 -12.65 -12.29
N GLU A 55 -6.44 -13.97 -12.38
CA GLU A 55 -7.52 -14.92 -12.65
C GLU A 55 -8.57 -14.92 -11.52
N GLN A 56 -8.13 -14.86 -10.26
CA GLN A 56 -9.03 -14.92 -9.11
C GLN A 56 -9.77 -13.60 -8.84
N THR A 57 -9.18 -12.47 -9.18
CA THR A 57 -9.67 -11.14 -8.74
C THR A 57 -10.05 -10.22 -9.89
N GLY A 58 -9.68 -10.55 -11.13
CA GLY A 58 -9.88 -9.70 -12.31
C GLY A 58 -9.02 -8.44 -12.34
N ARG A 59 -8.14 -8.23 -11.35
CA ARG A 59 -7.27 -7.03 -11.31
C ARG A 59 -6.26 -7.06 -12.46
N PRO A 60 -6.01 -5.92 -13.12
CA PRO A 60 -5.08 -5.89 -14.24
C PRO A 60 -3.64 -6.04 -13.78
N PHE A 61 -2.87 -6.86 -14.49
CA PHE A 61 -1.42 -6.97 -14.33
C PHE A 61 -0.74 -6.80 -15.69
N SER A 62 0.20 -5.88 -15.76
CA SER A 62 1.22 -5.80 -16.79
C SER A 62 2.48 -6.51 -16.30
N TYR A 63 3.19 -7.14 -17.23
CA TYR A 63 4.35 -7.98 -16.93
C TYR A 63 5.64 -7.45 -17.56
N GLU A 64 5.62 -6.22 -18.07
CA GLU A 64 6.75 -5.62 -18.79
C GLU A 64 7.95 -5.40 -17.87
N LEU A 65 7.73 -4.93 -16.62
CA LEU A 65 8.80 -4.79 -15.62
C LEU A 65 9.53 -6.10 -15.33
N LEU A 66 8.84 -7.24 -15.40
CA LEU A 66 9.46 -8.54 -15.18
C LEU A 66 10.41 -8.93 -16.32
N GLY A 67 10.32 -8.27 -17.48
CA GLY A 67 11.24 -8.43 -18.60
C GLY A 67 12.51 -7.57 -18.49
N ALA A 68 12.55 -6.57 -17.62
CA ALA A 68 13.69 -5.68 -17.47
C ALA A 68 14.85 -6.37 -16.72
N ASN A 69 16.08 -6.20 -17.19
CA ASN A 69 17.27 -6.87 -16.64
C ASN A 69 17.74 -6.26 -15.31
N ASP A 70 17.47 -4.98 -15.11
CA ASP A 70 17.85 -4.16 -13.96
C ASP A 70 16.75 -4.03 -12.90
N PHE A 71 15.62 -4.72 -13.09
CA PHE A 71 14.50 -4.64 -12.16
C PHE A 71 14.86 -5.21 -10.78
N CYS A 72 15.05 -4.31 -9.81
CA CYS A 72 15.22 -4.65 -8.40
C CYS A 72 13.88 -4.52 -7.65
N TYR A 73 13.50 -5.56 -6.90
CA TYR A 73 12.24 -5.64 -6.16
C TYR A 73 12.42 -5.18 -4.70
N ASP A 74 12.98 -3.99 -4.52
CA ASP A 74 13.00 -3.32 -3.22
C ASP A 74 11.65 -2.66 -2.97
N THR A 75 11.06 -2.87 -1.80
CA THR A 75 9.77 -2.26 -1.45
C THR A 75 9.92 -1.00 -0.60
N GLU A 76 11.11 -0.71 -0.06
CA GLU A 76 11.32 0.48 0.78
C GLU A 76 10.99 1.78 0.05
N PRO A 77 11.45 2.03 -1.19
CA PRO A 77 11.14 3.29 -1.88
C PRO A 77 9.64 3.50 -2.09
N ALA A 78 8.92 2.43 -2.46
CA ALA A 78 7.46 2.49 -2.61
C ALA A 78 6.75 2.74 -1.26
N CYS A 79 7.27 2.21 -0.15
CA CYS A 79 6.74 2.51 1.19
C CYS A 79 7.00 3.98 1.56
N ARG A 80 8.22 4.45 1.33
CA ARG A 80 8.61 5.84 1.60
C ARG A 80 7.83 6.84 0.78
N ALA A 81 7.45 6.51 -0.46
CA ALA A 81 6.58 7.32 -1.28
C ALA A 81 5.21 7.57 -0.61
N VAL A 82 4.62 6.53 -0.01
CA VAL A 82 3.33 6.63 0.70
C VAL A 82 3.46 7.49 1.95
N VAL A 83 4.53 7.26 2.72
CA VAL A 83 4.86 8.07 3.91
C VAL A 83 5.11 9.54 3.53
N THR A 84 5.75 9.79 2.39
CA THR A 84 5.96 11.14 1.85
C THR A 84 4.62 11.86 1.67
N VAL A 85 3.68 11.25 0.95
CA VAL A 85 2.36 11.88 0.72
C VAL A 85 1.56 12.02 2.00
N ARG A 86 1.66 11.05 2.92
CA ARG A 86 0.99 11.11 4.23
C ARG A 86 1.45 12.30 5.08
N ASP A 87 2.75 12.57 5.08
CA ASP A 87 3.38 13.51 6.00
C ASP A 87 3.47 14.94 5.42
N LEU A 88 3.18 15.14 4.14
CA LEU A 88 3.23 16.45 3.50
C LEU A 88 2.08 17.35 3.98
N PRO A 89 2.36 18.62 4.34
CA PRO A 89 1.36 19.57 4.81
C PRO A 89 0.46 20.10 3.69
N ASP A 90 0.93 20.04 2.43
CA ASP A 90 0.23 20.59 1.26
C ASP A 90 -0.84 19.63 0.67
N LYS A 91 -1.21 18.57 1.40
CA LYS A 91 -2.27 17.66 0.95
C LYS A 91 -3.64 18.35 1.00
N THR A 92 -4.51 18.03 0.06
CA THR A 92 -5.90 18.52 0.05
C THR A 92 -6.68 17.91 1.22
N ASP A 93 -6.61 18.50 2.42
CA ASP A 93 -7.47 18.40 3.62
C ASP A 93 -8.16 17.06 4.02
N SER A 94 -7.88 15.93 3.37
CA SER A 94 -8.48 14.63 3.67
C SER A 94 -7.45 13.70 4.31
N ASP A 95 -7.86 13.08 5.40
CA ASP A 95 -7.07 12.04 6.07
C ASP A 95 -6.82 10.82 5.15
N ASP A 96 -7.70 10.63 4.16
CA ASP A 96 -7.67 9.49 3.23
C ASP A 96 -6.73 9.65 2.03
N THR A 97 -6.12 10.83 1.82
CA THR A 97 -5.21 11.07 0.67
C THR A 97 -4.09 10.02 0.59
N SER A 98 -3.64 9.48 1.72
CA SER A 98 -2.60 8.44 1.76
C SER A 98 -3.08 7.09 1.19
N LEU A 99 -4.34 6.72 1.39
CA LEU A 99 -4.94 5.50 0.83
C LEU A 99 -5.13 5.64 -0.68
N ASP A 100 -5.68 6.77 -1.12
CA ASP A 100 -5.91 7.00 -2.55
C ASP A 100 -4.58 7.01 -3.31
N TYR A 101 -3.55 7.67 -2.76
CA TYR A 101 -2.20 7.62 -3.32
C TYR A 101 -1.61 6.21 -3.31
N PHE A 102 -1.81 5.44 -2.24
CA PHE A 102 -1.36 4.05 -2.17
C PHE A 102 -1.99 3.19 -3.29
N HIS A 103 -3.30 3.32 -3.52
CA HIS A 103 -3.99 2.63 -4.62
C HIS A 103 -3.50 3.05 -5.99
N ALA A 104 -3.25 4.35 -6.21
CA ALA A 104 -2.68 4.86 -7.45
C ALA A 104 -1.25 4.35 -7.67
N LEU A 105 -0.41 4.35 -6.64
CA LEU A 105 0.96 3.86 -6.72
C LEU A 105 1.02 2.36 -7.01
N GLN A 106 0.11 1.57 -6.42
CA GLN A 106 -0.02 0.16 -6.75
C GLN A 106 -0.46 -0.05 -8.20
N SER A 107 -1.42 0.74 -8.69
CA SER A 107 -1.89 0.64 -10.09
C SER A 107 -0.79 1.00 -11.07
N ALA A 108 -0.03 2.06 -10.79
CA ALA A 108 1.16 2.43 -11.57
C ALA A 108 2.17 1.28 -11.67
N PHE A 109 2.38 0.52 -10.58
CA PHE A 109 3.30 -0.61 -10.59
C PHE A 109 2.72 -1.86 -11.29
N TYR A 110 1.53 -2.30 -10.88
CA TYR A 110 0.95 -3.57 -11.33
C TYR A 110 0.27 -3.49 -12.67
N ALA A 111 -0.56 -2.46 -12.91
CA ALA A 111 -1.31 -2.33 -14.16
C ALA A 111 -0.47 -1.69 -15.27
N ASP A 112 0.36 -0.71 -14.90
CA ASP A 112 1.06 0.14 -15.89
C ASP A 112 2.55 -0.19 -16.05
N SER A 113 3.08 -1.17 -15.30
CA SER A 113 4.51 -1.54 -15.32
C SER A 113 5.46 -0.35 -15.10
N ARG A 114 5.10 0.60 -14.25
CA ARG A 114 5.95 1.75 -13.93
C ARG A 114 6.90 1.40 -12.79
N TYR A 115 8.19 1.73 -12.94
CA TYR A 115 9.18 1.43 -11.90
C TYR A 115 9.13 2.45 -10.77
N ILE A 116 8.19 2.23 -9.84
CA ILE A 116 7.88 3.14 -8.72
C ILE A 116 8.98 3.26 -7.65
N ASN A 117 10.11 2.57 -7.81
CA ASN A 117 11.28 2.76 -6.95
C ASN A 117 12.07 4.03 -7.28
N LEU A 118 11.83 4.60 -8.46
CA LEU A 118 12.37 5.89 -8.85
C LEU A 118 11.52 7.01 -8.25
N ALA A 119 12.17 7.93 -7.53
CA ALA A 119 11.50 9.06 -6.88
C ALA A 119 10.66 9.89 -7.88
N SER A 120 11.17 10.13 -9.09
CA SER A 120 10.45 10.86 -10.14
C SER A 120 9.17 10.15 -10.61
N VAL A 121 9.20 8.81 -10.70
CA VAL A 121 8.01 8.02 -11.05
C VAL A 121 6.98 8.10 -9.93
N ALA A 122 7.39 7.91 -8.68
CA ALA A 122 6.49 8.03 -7.53
C ALA A 122 5.92 9.46 -7.37
N ALA A 123 6.74 10.49 -7.60
CA ALA A 123 6.35 11.89 -7.58
C ALA A 123 5.31 12.21 -8.65
N SER A 124 5.50 11.71 -9.88
CA SER A 124 4.54 11.94 -10.96
C SER A 124 3.15 11.36 -10.66
N VAL A 125 3.06 10.25 -9.92
CA VAL A 125 1.76 9.73 -9.42
C VAL A 125 1.16 10.69 -8.40
N ALA A 126 1.99 11.28 -7.54
CA ALA A 126 1.56 12.19 -6.47
C ALA A 126 0.98 13.51 -7.01
N THR A 127 1.35 13.92 -8.23
CA THR A 127 0.82 15.14 -8.86
C THR A 127 -0.70 15.14 -9.05
N HIS A 128 -1.32 13.96 -9.20
CA HIS A 128 -2.78 13.82 -9.25
C HIS A 128 -3.48 14.16 -7.93
N PHE A 129 -2.72 14.24 -6.83
CA PHE A 129 -3.18 14.53 -5.48
C PHE A 129 -2.75 15.93 -5.02
N GLY A 130 -2.40 16.82 -5.96
CA GLY A 130 -1.99 18.20 -5.65
C GLY A 130 -0.55 18.35 -5.13
N VAL A 131 0.20 17.25 -5.03
CA VAL A 131 1.60 17.29 -4.56
C VAL A 131 2.53 17.64 -5.71
N THR A 132 3.29 18.73 -5.59
CA THR A 132 4.29 19.11 -6.60
C THR A 132 5.47 18.13 -6.58
N GLU A 133 6.07 17.90 -7.74
CA GLU A 133 7.26 17.03 -7.84
C GLU A 133 8.40 17.51 -6.94
N GLN A 134 8.64 18.83 -6.88
CA GLN A 134 9.67 19.41 -6.03
C GLN A 134 9.41 19.14 -4.53
N SER A 135 8.18 19.34 -4.06
CA SER A 135 7.80 19.07 -2.67
C SER A 135 7.92 17.57 -2.34
N PHE A 136 7.44 16.71 -3.24
CA PHE A 136 7.55 15.28 -3.10
C PHE A 136 9.01 14.83 -3.00
N VAL A 137 9.85 15.17 -3.97
CA VAL A 137 11.25 14.69 -4.03
C VAL A 137 12.03 15.20 -2.82
N GLY A 138 11.86 16.48 -2.45
CA GLY A 138 12.51 17.05 -1.28
C GLY A 138 12.16 16.33 0.02
N SER A 139 10.88 16.00 0.23
CA SER A 139 10.46 15.23 1.40
C SER A 139 10.89 13.76 1.31
N PHE A 140 10.71 13.13 0.15
CA PHE A 140 11.05 11.71 -0.09
C PHE A 140 12.52 11.41 0.22
N GLU A 141 13.43 12.31 -0.13
CA GLU A 141 14.87 12.15 0.10
C GLU A 141 15.31 12.50 1.52
N SER A 142 14.44 13.13 2.31
CA SER A 142 14.76 13.59 3.66
C SER A 142 14.99 12.44 4.65
N ASP A 143 15.87 12.68 5.62
CA ASP A 143 16.12 11.71 6.70
C ASP A 143 14.91 11.58 7.65
N ALA A 144 14.07 12.61 7.72
CA ALA A 144 12.80 12.57 8.45
C ALA A 144 11.86 11.51 7.87
N THR A 145 11.58 11.56 6.56
CA THR A 145 10.70 10.59 5.89
C THR A 145 11.30 9.18 5.88
N LYS A 146 12.62 9.02 5.74
CA LYS A 146 13.29 7.70 5.94
C LYS A 146 13.06 7.17 7.35
N THR A 147 13.19 8.02 8.36
CA THR A 147 12.96 7.67 9.77
C THR A 147 11.50 7.29 10.03
N HIS A 148 10.56 8.04 9.47
CA HIS A 148 9.12 7.76 9.57
C HIS A 148 8.77 6.43 8.88
N THR A 149 9.30 6.17 7.70
CA THR A 149 9.17 4.87 7.01
C THR A 149 9.72 3.71 7.87
N ALA A 150 10.88 3.88 8.49
CA ALA A 150 11.42 2.88 9.41
C ALA A 150 10.59 2.72 10.70
N ASN A 151 9.94 3.79 11.17
CA ASN A 151 9.00 3.75 12.29
C ASN A 151 7.75 2.94 11.94
N ASP A 152 7.14 3.16 10.77
CA ASP A 152 6.02 2.35 10.26
C ASP A 152 6.36 0.86 10.33
N PHE A 153 7.54 0.48 9.79
CA PHE A 153 7.97 -0.93 9.79
C PHE A 153 8.13 -1.49 11.20
N ARG A 154 8.65 -0.71 12.15
CA ARG A 154 8.76 -1.11 13.57
C ARG A 154 7.38 -1.25 14.21
N GLN A 155 6.48 -0.31 13.94
CA GLN A 155 5.13 -0.31 14.48
C GLN A 155 4.35 -1.53 13.99
N VAL A 156 4.30 -1.76 12.68
CA VAL A 156 3.65 -2.94 12.07
C VAL A 156 4.16 -4.25 12.69
N ARG A 157 5.49 -4.38 12.89
CA ARG A 157 6.06 -5.55 13.58
C ARG A 157 5.64 -5.65 15.05
N SER A 158 5.62 -4.52 15.78
CA SER A 158 5.21 -4.48 17.19
C SER A 158 3.72 -4.82 17.39
N MET A 159 2.89 -4.52 16.38
CA MET A 159 1.49 -4.91 16.32
C MET A 159 1.28 -6.40 15.98
N GLY A 160 2.35 -7.17 15.79
CA GLY A 160 2.29 -8.60 15.52
C GLY A 160 1.84 -8.97 14.10
N VAL A 161 1.90 -8.04 13.14
CA VAL A 161 1.52 -8.29 11.75
C VAL A 161 2.51 -9.26 11.11
N GLN A 162 1.99 -10.40 10.62
CA GLN A 162 2.79 -11.45 9.97
C GLN A 162 2.46 -11.62 8.48
N GLY A 163 1.45 -10.91 7.98
CA GLY A 163 0.99 -10.99 6.59
C GLY A 163 0.35 -9.70 6.14
N PHE A 164 0.21 -9.53 4.83
CA PHE A 164 -0.44 -8.36 4.23
C PHE A 164 -1.47 -8.82 3.18
N PRO A 165 -2.57 -8.06 2.99
CA PRO A 165 -2.99 -6.88 3.76
C PRO A 165 -3.43 -7.26 5.19
N THR A 166 -3.32 -6.33 6.13
CA THR A 166 -3.95 -6.44 7.46
C THR A 166 -4.70 -5.17 7.73
N VAL A 167 -5.96 -5.29 8.15
CA VAL A 167 -6.80 -4.14 8.52
C VAL A 167 -7.04 -4.21 10.02
N PHE A 168 -6.73 -3.11 10.69
CA PHE A 168 -7.09 -2.90 12.09
C PHE A 168 -8.22 -1.88 12.19
N LEU A 169 -9.13 -2.10 13.13
CA LEU A 169 -10.08 -1.10 13.60
C LEU A 169 -9.55 -0.54 14.91
N GLN A 170 -9.56 0.79 15.04
CA GLN A 170 -8.97 1.48 16.19
C GLN A 170 -10.04 2.27 16.94
N THR A 171 -10.17 2.00 18.23
CA THR A 171 -10.78 2.95 19.19
C THR A 171 -9.66 3.71 19.89
N ASP A 172 -10.00 4.72 20.71
CA ASP A 172 -9.00 5.53 21.42
C ASP A 172 -7.99 4.68 22.23
N ASP A 173 -8.45 3.55 22.77
CA ASP A 173 -7.68 2.72 23.69
C ASP A 173 -7.19 1.39 23.09
N GLN A 174 -7.73 0.95 21.95
CA GLN A 174 -7.56 -0.44 21.49
C GLN A 174 -7.52 -0.61 19.96
N PHE A 175 -6.76 -1.61 19.53
CA PHE A 175 -6.75 -2.10 18.15
C PHE A 175 -7.44 -3.47 18.05
N PHE A 176 -8.28 -3.64 17.05
CA PHE A 176 -8.98 -4.87 16.71
C PHE A 176 -8.59 -5.34 15.32
N VAL A 177 -8.18 -6.60 15.16
CA VAL A 177 -7.83 -7.15 13.84
C VAL A 177 -9.11 -7.50 13.09
N LEU A 178 -9.41 -6.77 12.01
CA LEU A 178 -10.53 -7.10 11.12
C LEU A 178 -10.18 -8.23 10.16
N THR A 179 -8.97 -8.18 9.56
CA THR A 179 -8.47 -9.26 8.69
C THR A 179 -6.95 -9.35 8.69
N ILE A 180 -6.44 -10.56 8.50
CA ILE A 180 -5.06 -10.84 8.11
C ILE A 180 -5.10 -11.61 6.79
N GLY A 181 -4.58 -11.00 5.74
CA GLY A 181 -4.69 -11.48 4.37
C GLY A 181 -5.93 -10.97 3.64
N TYR A 182 -5.99 -11.33 2.35
CA TYR A 182 -7.12 -11.01 1.48
C TYR A 182 -8.38 -11.75 1.93
N GLN A 183 -9.46 -11.01 2.12
CA GLN A 183 -10.82 -11.52 2.27
C GLN A 183 -11.76 -10.61 1.48
N LYS A 184 -12.90 -11.14 1.03
CA LYS A 184 -13.89 -10.32 0.34
C LYS A 184 -14.65 -9.46 1.34
N TYR A 185 -15.14 -8.30 0.91
CA TYR A 185 -15.94 -7.43 1.77
C TYR A 185 -17.12 -8.16 2.42
N GLU A 186 -17.76 -9.10 1.73
CA GLU A 186 -18.89 -9.87 2.27
C GLU A 186 -18.55 -10.61 3.57
N ASP A 187 -17.31 -11.08 3.71
CA ASP A 187 -16.83 -11.76 4.91
C ASP A 187 -16.47 -10.77 6.04
N LEU A 188 -16.18 -9.52 5.67
CA LEU A 188 -15.71 -8.45 6.58
C LEU A 188 -16.83 -7.49 7.01
N ALA A 189 -17.94 -7.44 6.28
CA ALA A 189 -19.04 -6.50 6.50
C ALA A 189 -19.65 -6.65 7.90
N ARG A 190 -19.99 -7.88 8.30
CA ARG A 190 -20.64 -8.13 9.59
C ARG A 190 -19.72 -7.81 10.79
N PRO A 191 -18.44 -8.20 10.81
CA PRO A 191 -17.51 -7.76 11.85
C PRO A 191 -17.36 -6.22 11.89
N LEU A 192 -17.26 -5.56 10.74
CA LEU A 192 -17.20 -4.09 10.67
C LEU A 192 -18.45 -3.44 11.26
N GLU A 193 -19.65 -3.86 10.85
CA GLU A 193 -20.92 -3.36 11.40
C GLU A 193 -21.04 -3.55 12.92
N THR A 194 -20.55 -4.69 13.42
CA THR A 194 -20.55 -4.98 14.86
C THR A 194 -19.64 -4.02 15.61
N TRP A 195 -18.46 -3.75 15.06
CA TRP A 195 -17.52 -2.79 15.61
C TRP A 195 -18.05 -1.36 15.55
N LEU A 196 -18.64 -0.91 14.44
CA LEU A 196 -19.25 0.42 14.32
C LEU A 196 -20.34 0.67 15.37
N ARG A 197 -21.11 -0.37 15.71
CA ARG A 197 -22.18 -0.26 16.72
C ARG A 197 -21.68 -0.32 18.16
N THR A 198 -20.61 -1.05 18.43
CA THR A 198 -20.25 -1.47 19.82
C THR A 198 -18.83 -1.13 20.26
N GLY A 199 -17.98 -0.70 19.34
CA GLY A 199 -16.54 -0.56 19.55
C GLY A 199 -15.81 -1.88 19.77
N LYS A 200 -16.43 -3.02 19.44
CA LYS A 200 -15.91 -4.39 19.64
C LYS A 200 -16.22 -5.27 18.44
N LEU A 201 -15.34 -6.24 18.16
CA LEU A 201 -15.58 -7.30 17.16
C LEU A 201 -16.47 -8.42 17.71
#